data_AF-A0A418QGE0-F1
#
_entry.id   AF-A0A418QGE0-F1
#
_cell.length_a   1.000
_cell.length_b   1.000
_cell.length_c   1.000
_cell.angle_alpha   90.00
_cell.angle_beta   90.00
_cell.angle_gamma   90.00
#
_symmetry.space_group_name_H-M   'P 1'
#
loop_
_entity.id
_entity.type
_entity.pdbx_description
1 polymer ?
#
loop_
_entity_poly.entity_id
_entity_poly.type
_entity_poly.pdbx_seq_one_letter_code
_entity_poly.pdbx_strand_id
1 'polypeptide(L)'
;MLQTTLTCGKCSSADLRKNGSRKEQPKYQCKACRHQALFEPAAARKAAQYAQVEKLLVERVSQRAIVRLTGVARPTIVKLAKKSAGHAPVAPQAPPATGAGVG
;
A
#
# COMPACT_ATOMS: atom_id res chain seq x y z
N MET A 1 -0.56 -16.22 18.78
CA MET A 1 0.57 -15.29 18.52
C MET A 1 0.85 -15.32 17.02
N LEU A 2 0.64 -14.21 16.28
CA LEU A 2 0.91 -14.15 14.85
C LEU A 2 2.43 -14.05 14.62
N GLN A 3 3.08 -15.17 14.30
CA GLN A 3 4.47 -15.16 13.85
C GLN A 3 4.50 -14.70 12.39
N THR A 4 4.89 -13.46 12.17
CA THR A 4 5.15 -12.92 10.83
C THR A 4 6.40 -13.62 10.27
N THR A 5 6.20 -14.61 9.40
CA THR A 5 7.29 -15.27 8.66
C THR A 5 7.91 -14.25 7.71
N LEU A 6 9.12 -13.81 8.04
CA LEU A 6 9.90 -12.88 7.23
C LEU A 6 10.63 -13.69 6.14
N THR A 7 10.45 -13.31 4.86
CA THR A 7 11.13 -13.94 3.72
C THR A 7 11.96 -12.92 2.96
N CYS A 8 13.08 -13.35 2.38
CA CYS A 8 13.95 -12.48 1.61
C CYS A 8 13.28 -11.99 0.32
N GLY A 9 13.28 -10.68 0.04
CA GLY A 9 12.71 -10.11 -1.19
C GLY A 9 13.45 -10.46 -2.48
N LYS A 10 14.73 -10.91 -2.40
CA LYS A 10 15.54 -11.28 -3.58
C LYS A 10 15.43 -12.76 -3.96
N CYS A 11 15.35 -13.65 -2.97
CA CYS A 11 15.48 -15.11 -3.19
C CYS A 11 14.39 -15.92 -2.48
N SER A 12 13.38 -15.26 -1.92
CA SER A 12 12.25 -15.85 -1.17
C SER A 12 12.60 -16.78 -0.01
N SER A 13 13.87 -16.95 0.34
CA SER A 13 14.30 -17.81 1.46
C SER A 13 13.82 -17.26 2.81
N ALA A 14 13.45 -18.17 3.72
CA ALA A 14 13.05 -17.84 5.09
C ALA A 14 14.25 -17.63 6.04
N ASP A 15 15.47 -17.94 5.59
CA ASP A 15 16.70 -17.86 6.38
C ASP A 15 17.22 -16.42 6.52
N LEU A 16 16.54 -15.64 7.36
CA LEU A 16 16.93 -14.28 7.72
C LEU A 16 17.58 -14.25 9.11
N ARG A 17 18.80 -13.71 9.19
CA ARG A 17 19.50 -13.43 10.45
C ARG A 17 19.44 -11.94 10.75
N LYS A 18 19.13 -11.57 11.99
CA LYS A 18 19.24 -10.17 12.45
C LYS A 18 20.70 -9.72 12.38
N ASN A 19 20.99 -8.66 11.63
CA ASN A 19 22.32 -8.13 11.35
C ASN A 19 22.49 -6.74 11.99
N GLY A 20 22.31 -6.67 13.31
CA GLY A 20 22.34 -5.42 14.08
C GLY A 20 21.14 -4.52 13.84
N SER A 21 21.27 -3.25 14.22
CA SER A 21 20.24 -2.22 14.07
C SER A 21 20.88 -0.87 13.70
N ARG A 22 20.21 -0.07 12.89
CA ARG A 22 20.62 1.32 12.59
C ARG A 22 19.51 2.25 13.00
N LYS A 23 19.79 3.20 13.90
CA LYS A 23 18.79 4.17 14.41
C LYS A 23 17.46 3.48 14.75
N GLU A 24 17.55 2.48 15.65
CA GLU A 24 16.43 1.65 16.13
C GLU A 24 15.77 0.71 15.10
N GLN A 25 16.10 0.78 13.81
CA GLN A 25 15.60 -0.16 12.83
C GLN A 25 16.46 -1.43 12.76
N PRO A 26 15.89 -2.62 13.01
CA PRO A 26 16.62 -3.87 12.89
C PRO A 26 16.95 -4.17 11.43
N LYS A 27 18.22 -4.48 11.18
CA LYS A 27 18.68 -4.96 9.87
C LYS A 27 18.58 -6.48 9.85
N TYR A 28 18.30 -7.03 8.68
CA TYR A 28 18.31 -8.47 8.47
C TYR A 28 19.19 -8.81 7.27
N GLN A 29 19.93 -9.90 7.39
CA GLN A 29 20.75 -10.46 6.33
C GLN A 29 20.20 -11.84 5.97
N CYS A 30 19.93 -12.05 4.69
CA CYS A 30 19.58 -13.37 4.17
C CYS A 30 20.81 -14.28 4.13
N LYS A 31 20.73 -15.50 4.67
CA LYS A 31 21.84 -16.46 4.58
C LYS A 31 21.99 -17.03 3.16
N ALA A 32 20.89 -17.30 2.47
CA ALA A 32 20.90 -17.92 1.13
C ALA A 32 21.54 -17.03 0.05
N CYS A 33 21.15 -15.75 -0.05
CA CYS A 33 21.65 -14.83 -1.08
C CYS A 33 22.62 -13.76 -0.57
N ARG A 34 22.95 -13.76 0.72
CA ARG A 34 23.76 -12.73 1.43
C ARG A 34 23.25 -11.29 1.30
N HIS A 35 22.04 -11.09 0.77
CA HIS A 35 21.46 -9.77 0.61
C HIS A 35 21.15 -9.14 1.97
N GLN A 36 21.61 -7.90 2.15
CA GLN A 36 21.35 -7.06 3.30
C GLN A 36 20.27 -6.05 2.90
N ALA A 37 19.08 -6.18 3.47
CA ALA A 37 18.01 -5.21 3.24
C ALA A 37 17.56 -4.65 4.59
N LEU A 38 17.22 -3.36 4.61
CA LEU A 38 16.32 -2.83 5.62
C LEU A 38 14.99 -3.54 5.38
N PHE A 39 14.58 -4.37 6.32
CA PHE A 39 13.32 -5.10 6.17
C PHE A 39 12.21 -4.07 6.35
N GLU A 40 11.61 -3.61 5.25
CA GLU A 40 10.38 -2.84 5.37
C GLU A 40 9.38 -3.72 6.13
N PRO A 41 8.83 -3.24 7.26
CA PRO A 41 7.90 -4.03 8.01
C PRO A 41 6.74 -4.40 7.09
N ALA A 42 6.25 -5.64 7.18
CA ALA A 42 5.14 -6.12 6.35
C ALA A 42 3.92 -5.17 6.41
N ALA A 43 3.78 -4.42 7.50
CA ALA A 43 2.83 -3.32 7.65
C ALA A 43 3.01 -2.19 6.63
N ALA A 44 4.24 -1.69 6.41
CA ALA A 44 4.52 -0.62 5.44
C ALA A 44 4.22 -1.08 4.01
N ARG A 45 4.63 -2.30 3.66
CA ARG A 45 4.31 -2.90 2.35
C ARG A 45 2.80 -3.05 2.15
N LYS A 46 2.06 -3.48 3.18
CA LYS A 46 0.59 -3.56 3.12
C LYS A 46 -0.05 -2.19 3.01
N ALA A 47 0.47 -1.18 3.70
CA ALA A 47 -0.02 0.19 3.60
C ALA A 47 0.14 0.73 2.16
N ALA A 48 1.29 0.52 1.54
CA ALA A 48 1.52 0.91 0.14
C ALA A 48 0.57 0.16 -0.83
N GLN A 49 0.36 -1.14 -0.62
CA GLN A 49 -0.61 -1.92 -1.41
C GLN A 49 -2.04 -1.40 -1.25
N TYR A 50 -2.46 -1.04 -0.04
CA TYR A 50 -3.81 -0.51 0.20
C TYR A 50 -3.98 0.89 -0.40
N ALA A 51 -2.97 1.75 -0.30
CA ALA A 51 -2.98 3.04 -0.97
C ALA A 51 -3.13 2.90 -2.50
N GLN A 52 -2.50 1.89 -3.10
CA GLN A 52 -2.68 1.60 -4.53
C GLN A 52 -4.10 1.12 -4.84
N VAL A 53 -4.68 0.26 -4.01
CA VAL A 53 -6.08 -0.20 -4.16
C VAL A 53 -7.06 0.98 -4.07
N GLU A 54 -6.85 1.90 -3.13
CA GLU A 54 -7.69 3.10 -2.97
C GLU A 54 -7.68 3.98 -4.21
N LYS A 55 -6.51 4.23 -4.81
CA LYS A 55 -6.39 4.97 -6.08
C LYS A 55 -7.18 4.31 -7.22
N LEU A 56 -7.02 3.00 -7.39
CA LEU A 56 -7.74 2.25 -8.43
C LEU A 56 -9.27 2.24 -8.23
N LEU A 57 -9.72 2.26 -6.97
CA LEU A 57 -11.15 2.37 -6.65
C LEU A 57 -11.71 3.75 -7.04
N VAL A 58 -10.94 4.83 -6.86
CA VAL A 58 -11.31 6.18 -7.30
C VAL A 58 -11.44 6.25 -8.81
N GLU A 59 -10.52 5.62 -9.54
CA GLU A 59 -10.56 5.49 -11.01
C GLU A 59 -11.66 4.54 -11.52
N ARG A 60 -12.52 4.03 -10.64
CA ARG A 60 -13.64 3.11 -10.94
C ARG A 60 -13.21 1.80 -11.62
N VAL A 61 -11.95 1.38 -11.41
CA VAL A 61 -11.45 0.09 -11.92
C VAL A 61 -12.25 -1.05 -11.29
N SER A 62 -12.62 -2.05 -12.10
CA SER A 62 -13.39 -3.19 -11.61
C SER A 62 -12.64 -3.94 -10.50
N GLN A 63 -13.35 -4.40 -9.45
CA GLN A 63 -12.74 -5.16 -8.35
C GLN A 63 -11.93 -6.35 -8.85
N ARG A 64 -12.39 -7.01 -9.92
CA ARG A 64 -11.72 -8.17 -10.52
C ARG A 64 -10.39 -7.78 -11.16
N ALA A 65 -10.33 -6.62 -11.82
CA ALA A 65 -9.08 -6.07 -12.34
C ALA A 65 -8.14 -5.65 -11.21
N ILE A 66 -8.64 -5.03 -10.14
CA ILE A 66 -7.83 -4.67 -8.95
C ILE A 66 -7.18 -5.91 -8.33
N VAL A 67 -7.91 -7.03 -8.19
CA VAL A 67 -7.35 -8.31 -7.71
C VAL A 67 -6.17 -8.76 -8.60
N ARG A 68 -6.33 -8.69 -9.93
CA ARG A 68 -5.27 -9.10 -10.87
C ARG A 68 -4.05 -8.19 -10.81
N LEU A 69 -4.26 -6.87 -10.66
CA LEU A 69 -3.18 -5.88 -10.66
C LEU A 69 -2.41 -5.82 -9.34
N THR A 70 -3.10 -6.02 -8.21
CA THR A 70 -2.53 -5.81 -6.87
C THR A 70 -2.31 -7.08 -6.07
N GLY A 71 -2.94 -8.20 -6.47
CA GLY A 71 -2.94 -9.45 -5.71
C GLY A 71 -3.73 -9.39 -4.40
N VAL A 72 -4.40 -8.27 -4.10
CA VAL A 72 -5.19 -8.12 -2.87
C VAL A 72 -6.49 -8.92 -3.01
N ALA A 73 -6.82 -9.68 -1.96
CA ALA A 73 -8.04 -10.49 -1.94
C ALA A 73 -9.30 -9.63 -2.12
N ARG A 74 -10.24 -10.10 -2.95
CA ARG A 74 -11.53 -9.45 -3.21
C ARG A 74 -12.30 -8.99 -1.95
N PRO A 75 -12.42 -9.77 -0.87
CA PRO A 75 -13.11 -9.30 0.35
C PRO A 75 -12.45 -8.08 0.98
N THR A 76 -11.12 -7.96 0.91
CA THR A 76 -10.39 -6.79 1.40
C THR A 76 -10.68 -5.55 0.55
N ILE A 77 -10.74 -5.71 -0.78
CA ILE A 77 -11.09 -4.63 -1.71
C ILE A 77 -12.51 -4.12 -1.44
N VAL A 78 -13.47 -5.02 -1.18
CA VAL A 78 -14.86 -4.63 -0.83
C VAL A 78 -14.90 -3.83 0.48
N LYS A 79 -14.13 -4.23 1.51
CA LYS A 79 -14.02 -3.49 2.77
C LYS A 79 -13.44 -2.09 2.55
N LEU A 80 -12.37 -1.99 1.75
CA LEU A 80 -11.75 -0.71 1.39
C LEU A 80 -12.73 0.18 0.61
N ALA A 81 -13.43 -0.36 -0.40
CA ALA A 81 -14.42 0.38 -1.18
C ALA A 81 -15.55 0.97 -0.32
N LYS A 82 -16.06 0.20 0.66
CA LYS A 82 -17.06 0.70 1.62
C LYS A 82 -16.52 1.84 2.47
N LYS A 83 -15.26 1.75 2.90
CA LYS A 83 -14.59 2.81 3.67
C LYS A 83 -14.40 4.07 2.84
N SER A 84 -13.99 3.93 1.58
CA SER A 84 -13.82 5.05 0.64
C SER A 84 -15.17 5.70 0.27
N ALA A 85 -16.25 4.93 0.19
CA ALA A 85 -17.59 5.47 -0.09
C ALA A 85 -18.13 6.37 1.05
N GLY A 86 -17.72 6.12 2.30
CA GLY A 86 -18.00 7.02 3.44
C GLY A 86 -17.09 8.25 3.49
N HIS A 87 -16.05 8.29 2.66
CA HIS A 87 -15.10 9.38 2.52
C HIS A 87 -15.16 9.90 1.08
N ALA A 88 -16.35 10.32 0.64
CA ALA A 88 -16.48 11.00 -0.64
C ALA A 88 -15.56 12.24 -0.61
N PRO A 89 -14.64 12.41 -1.57
CA PRO A 89 -13.91 13.66 -1.66
C PRO A 89 -14.95 14.74 -1.98
N VAL A 90 -15.05 15.73 -1.11
CA VAL A 90 -15.73 16.99 -1.45
C VAL A 90 -15.02 17.49 -2.70
N ALA A 91 -15.71 17.45 -3.84
CA ALA A 91 -15.21 18.06 -5.05
C ALA A 91 -14.93 19.54 -4.76
N PRO A 92 -13.81 20.12 -5.21
CA PRO A 92 -13.61 21.55 -5.12
C PRO A 92 -14.75 22.22 -5.90
N GLN A 93 -15.64 22.89 -5.18
CA GLN A 93 -16.69 23.72 -5.75
C GLN A 93 -15.99 24.79 -6.59
N ALA A 94 -16.29 24.82 -7.89
CA ALA A 94 -15.80 25.87 -8.77
C ALA A 94 -16.21 27.24 -8.18
N PRO A 95 -15.31 28.22 -8.14
CA PRO A 95 -15.67 29.56 -7.68
C PRO A 95 -16.75 30.15 -8.60
N PRO A 96 -17.68 30.97 -8.06
CA PRO A 96 -18.70 31.61 -8.86
C PRO A 96 -18.03 32.49 -9.92
N ALA A 97 -18.45 32.31 -11.18
CA ALA A 97 -18.04 33.16 -12.28
C ALA A 97 -18.61 34.57 -12.06
N THR A 98 -17.77 35.49 -11.56
CA THR A 98 -18.10 36.91 -11.56
C THR A 98 -17.90 37.43 -12.99
N GLY A 99 -19.00 37.60 -13.70
CA GLY A 99 -19.03 38.24 -15.02
C GLY A 99 -18.52 39.68 -14.95
N ALA A 100 -17.56 40.00 -15.80
CA ALA A 100 -17.15 41.36 -16.10
C ALA A 100 -18.28 42.07 -16.87
N GLY A 101 -18.89 43.07 -16.25
CA GLY A 101 -19.79 44.02 -16.89
C GLY A 101 -19.05 45.33 -17.13
N VAL A 102 -18.81 45.64 -18.40
CA VAL A 102 -18.39 46.94 -18.92
C VAL A 102 -19.56 47.93 -18.84
N GLY A 103 -19.26 49.17 -18.43
CA GLY A 103 -20.16 50.31 -18.40
C GLY A 103 -19.45 51.54 -17.85
#